data_AF-A0A255DBK7-F1
#
_entry.id   AF-A0A255DBK7-F1
#
_cell.length_a   1.000
_cell.length_b   1.000
_cell.length_c   1.000
_cell.angle_alpha   90.00
_cell.angle_beta   90.00
_cell.angle_gamma   90.00
#
_symmetry.space_group_name_H-M   'P 1'
#
loop_
_entity.id
_entity.type
_entity.pdbx_description
1 polymer ?
#
loop_
_entity_poly.entity_id
_entity_poly.type
_entity_poly.pdbx_seq_one_letter_code
_entity_poly.pdbx_strand_id
1 'polypeptide(L)'
;MSKTEPTNSRPVVTGPRIPETDGVSGTWAALERTSPIVQTSEDGIATTTSMRVANGTRNEHRAVLQLIGENLADFEEFGGVAFEMQPFDTAGGVQHRRVAILNEEHATLLLTYMRNNEIVKDFKKRLVRAFSELRRTANEVQPLTPLEYARRLVDAEERVEAATARADQAEKRFEIEQRHRRAIEGGDGILLTDFGKKYFSEVRHTDFFEHLYAKRWLIDQRGSRVLDNGDIRNGHDHRKPTYKGRPFIYEHDTGLHGGKRRFQPRVRPQREIELRDALAAEGLPVNTHSTGLVLISNDEIKGLGA
;
A
#
# COMPACT_ATOMS: atom_id res chain seq x y z
N MET A 1 -37.64 28.59 7.68
CA MET A 1 -36.52 27.84 7.09
C MET A 1 -35.65 27.34 8.24
N SER A 2 -35.86 26.09 8.64
CA SER A 2 -35.10 25.41 9.69
C SER A 2 -33.76 24.94 9.11
N LYS A 3 -32.64 25.23 9.80
CA LYS A 3 -31.35 24.60 9.52
C LYS A 3 -31.05 23.63 10.65
N THR A 4 -31.12 22.34 10.33
CA THR A 4 -30.72 21.20 11.15
C THR A 4 -29.21 21.00 11.07
N GLU A 5 -28.53 21.01 12.23
CA GLU A 5 -27.18 20.46 12.40
C GLU A 5 -27.26 18.96 12.78
N PRO A 6 -26.37 18.10 12.27
CA PRO A 6 -26.40 16.67 12.59
C PRO A 6 -25.61 16.39 13.88
N THR A 7 -26.32 15.92 14.90
CA THR A 7 -25.75 15.32 16.12
C THR A 7 -25.12 13.97 15.80
N ASN A 8 -23.79 13.87 15.85
CA ASN A 8 -23.05 12.62 15.76
C ASN A 8 -22.97 11.94 17.14
N SER A 9 -23.99 11.16 17.50
CA SER A 9 -24.01 10.33 18.71
C SER A 9 -23.47 8.94 18.40
N ARG A 10 -22.24 8.65 18.82
CA ARG A 10 -21.75 7.27 18.95
C ARG A 10 -22.27 6.68 20.27
N PRO A 11 -22.80 5.44 20.30
CA PRO A 11 -23.22 4.81 21.54
C PRO A 11 -21.99 4.39 22.35
N VAL A 12 -21.79 5.00 23.52
CA VAL A 12 -20.88 4.50 24.54
C VAL A 12 -21.53 3.26 25.15
N VAL A 13 -20.97 2.08 24.88
CA VAL A 13 -21.38 0.83 25.52
C VAL A 13 -20.92 0.89 26.97
N THR A 14 -21.80 1.34 27.87
CA THR A 14 -21.61 1.27 29.32
C THR A 14 -21.77 -0.17 29.78
N GLY A 15 -20.66 -0.79 30.20
CA GLY A 15 -20.68 -2.04 30.97
C GLY A 15 -21.34 -1.87 32.34
N PRO A 16 -21.53 -2.97 33.11
CA PRO A 16 -22.29 -2.95 34.36
C PRO A 16 -21.64 -2.03 35.41
N ARG A 17 -22.45 -1.12 35.99
CA ARG A 17 -22.07 -0.19 37.06
C ARG A 17 -21.91 -0.90 38.41
N ILE A 18 -20.89 -0.54 39.20
CA ILE A 18 -20.67 -1.03 40.57
C ILE A 18 -20.71 0.16 41.54
N PRO A 19 -21.45 0.12 42.66
CA PRO A 19 -21.38 1.14 43.70
C PRO A 19 -20.36 0.76 44.79
N GLU A 20 -19.69 1.75 45.40
CA GLU A 20 -18.86 1.54 46.59
C GLU A 20 -19.41 2.31 47.80
N THR A 21 -19.55 1.60 48.92
CA THR A 21 -19.73 2.16 50.26
C THR A 21 -18.73 1.55 51.21
N ASP A 22 -18.36 2.33 52.22
CA ASP A 22 -17.28 2.10 53.17
C ASP A 22 -17.31 0.72 53.87
N GLY A 23 -16.15 0.05 53.84
CA GLY A 23 -15.77 -0.92 54.85
C GLY A 23 -16.38 -2.31 54.81
N VAL A 24 -16.12 -3.12 53.77
CA VAL A 24 -16.11 -4.60 53.90
C VAL A 24 -15.11 -5.20 52.91
N SER A 25 -14.12 -5.94 53.40
CA SER A 25 -13.13 -6.71 52.61
C SER A 25 -13.73 -7.89 51.80
N GLY A 26 -15.05 -7.91 51.60
CA GLY A 26 -15.83 -9.06 51.11
C GLY A 26 -16.35 -8.91 49.68
N THR A 27 -16.46 -7.69 49.14
CA THR A 27 -16.99 -7.43 47.79
C THR A 27 -15.94 -7.63 46.70
N TRP A 28 -14.67 -7.29 46.96
CA TRP A 28 -13.58 -7.51 46.00
C TRP A 28 -13.25 -8.99 45.77
N ALA A 29 -13.29 -9.81 46.83
CA ALA A 29 -13.20 -11.26 46.72
C ALA A 29 -14.43 -11.90 46.03
N ALA A 30 -15.54 -11.18 45.91
CA ALA A 30 -16.70 -11.58 45.12
C ALA A 30 -16.51 -11.25 43.63
N LEU A 31 -15.92 -10.08 43.30
CA LEU A 31 -15.58 -9.68 41.93
C LEU A 31 -14.45 -10.51 41.30
N GLU A 32 -13.47 -10.95 42.09
CA GLU A 32 -12.44 -11.92 41.64
C GLU A 32 -13.01 -13.30 41.30
N ARG A 33 -14.17 -13.67 41.86
CA ARG A 33 -14.89 -14.88 41.45
C ARG A 33 -15.65 -14.69 40.14
N THR A 34 -15.86 -13.44 39.71
CA THR A 34 -16.60 -13.11 38.49
C THR A 34 -15.70 -12.76 37.30
N SER A 35 -14.47 -12.28 37.55
CA SER A 35 -13.51 -11.94 36.49
C SER A 35 -12.39 -12.98 36.39
N PRO A 36 -12.07 -13.50 35.20
CA PRO A 36 -11.04 -14.53 35.05
C PRO A 36 -9.65 -13.98 35.40
N ILE A 37 -8.81 -14.81 36.04
CA ILE A 37 -7.45 -14.43 36.46
C ILE A 37 -6.56 -14.12 35.23
N VAL A 38 -6.80 -14.82 34.12
CA VAL A 38 -6.12 -14.65 32.84
C VAL A 38 -7.17 -14.33 31.77
N GLN A 39 -6.85 -13.43 30.85
CA GLN A 39 -7.68 -13.06 29.70
C GLN A 39 -6.87 -13.16 28.41
N THR A 40 -7.55 -13.31 27.29
CA THR A 40 -6.92 -13.24 25.97
C THR A 40 -6.90 -11.78 25.53
N SER A 41 -5.72 -11.26 25.17
CA SER A 41 -5.54 -9.95 24.55
C SER A 41 -6.15 -9.91 23.13
N GLU A 42 -6.30 -8.73 22.55
CA GLU A 42 -6.70 -8.55 21.15
C GLU A 42 -5.78 -9.32 20.18
N ASP A 43 -4.49 -9.41 20.52
CA ASP A 43 -3.48 -10.14 19.74
C ASP A 43 -3.53 -11.67 19.94
N GLY A 44 -4.52 -12.20 20.66
CA GLY A 44 -4.67 -13.64 20.92
C GLY A 44 -3.74 -14.18 22.02
N ILE A 45 -2.96 -13.32 22.68
CA ILE A 45 -2.02 -13.72 23.74
C ILE A 45 -2.73 -13.75 25.09
N ALA A 46 -2.57 -14.86 25.83
CA ALA A 46 -3.06 -14.95 27.20
C ALA A 46 -2.24 -14.03 28.13
N THR A 47 -2.91 -13.13 28.84
CA THR A 47 -2.33 -12.14 29.74
C THR A 47 -3.09 -12.04 31.06
N THR A 48 -2.39 -11.63 32.11
CA THR A 48 -2.98 -11.20 33.38
C THR A 48 -2.59 -9.74 33.65
N THR A 49 -3.10 -9.16 34.73
CA THR A 49 -2.79 -7.77 35.09
C THR A 49 -2.20 -7.69 36.48
N SER A 50 -1.37 -6.67 36.73
CA SER A 50 -0.82 -6.43 38.07
C SER A 50 -1.92 -6.25 39.13
N MET A 51 -3.11 -5.78 38.73
CA MET A 51 -4.27 -5.67 39.62
C MET A 51 -4.82 -7.06 40.02
N ARG A 52 -4.98 -7.98 39.05
CA ARG A 52 -5.44 -9.34 39.32
C ARG A 52 -4.46 -10.10 40.22
N VAL A 53 -3.16 -9.90 40.01
CA VAL A 53 -2.13 -10.47 40.88
C VAL A 53 -2.18 -9.87 42.28
N ALA A 54 -2.31 -8.54 42.40
CA ALA A 54 -2.39 -7.86 43.69
C ALA A 54 -3.58 -8.36 44.53
N ASN A 55 -4.77 -8.37 43.93
CA ASN A 55 -5.98 -8.83 44.59
C ASN A 55 -5.87 -10.33 44.97
N GLY A 56 -5.41 -11.17 44.04
CA GLY A 56 -5.35 -12.62 44.25
C GLY A 56 -4.28 -13.07 45.25
N THR A 57 -3.26 -12.24 45.47
CA THR A 57 -2.21 -12.45 46.48
C THR A 57 -2.43 -11.65 47.77
N ARG A 58 -3.48 -10.83 47.83
CA ARG A 58 -3.79 -9.89 48.93
C ARG A 58 -2.64 -8.93 49.25
N ASN A 59 -1.93 -8.47 48.22
CA ASN A 59 -0.94 -7.41 48.33
C ASN A 59 -1.52 -6.08 47.82
N GLU A 60 -0.98 -4.97 48.32
CA GLU A 60 -1.34 -3.66 47.78
C GLU A 60 -0.87 -3.54 46.32
N HIS A 61 -1.75 -3.03 45.44
CA HIS A 61 -1.42 -2.90 44.01
C HIS A 61 -0.19 -2.04 43.75
N ARG A 62 0.02 -0.97 44.54
CA ARG A 62 1.23 -0.14 44.46
C ARG A 62 2.50 -0.94 44.71
N ALA A 63 2.48 -1.89 45.65
CA ALA A 63 3.64 -2.70 45.99
C ALA A 63 3.98 -3.68 44.86
N VAL A 64 2.95 -4.22 44.20
CA VAL A 64 3.13 -5.06 43.01
C VAL A 64 3.72 -4.26 41.84
N LEU A 65 3.21 -3.05 41.58
CA LEU A 65 3.77 -2.18 40.53
C LEU A 65 5.21 -1.77 40.84
N GLN A 66 5.52 -1.48 42.11
CA GLN A 66 6.88 -1.17 42.53
C GLN A 66 7.81 -2.35 42.28
N LEU A 67 7.41 -3.57 42.65
CA LEU A 67 8.19 -4.79 42.41
C LEU A 67 8.48 -5.03 40.92
N ILE A 68 7.50 -4.77 40.05
CA ILE A 68 7.69 -4.83 38.59
C ILE A 68 8.64 -3.74 38.11
N GLY A 69 8.49 -2.50 38.61
CA GLY A 69 9.31 -1.37 38.21
C GLY A 69 10.77 -1.50 38.65
N GLU A 70 11.02 -1.99 39.86
CA GLU A 70 12.37 -2.19 40.41
C GLU A 70 13.14 -3.29 39.68
N ASN A 71 12.43 -4.30 39.17
CA ASN A 71 13.03 -5.44 38.48
C ASN A 71 12.72 -5.42 36.97
N LEU A 72 12.40 -4.26 36.39
CA LEU A 72 11.85 -4.15 35.04
C LEU A 72 12.76 -4.80 33.98
N ALA A 73 14.08 -4.68 34.14
CA ALA A 73 15.06 -5.29 33.23
C ALA A 73 14.88 -6.82 33.13
N ASP A 74 14.64 -7.50 34.26
CA ASP A 74 14.43 -8.95 34.29
C ASP A 74 13.12 -9.35 33.60
N PHE A 75 12.09 -8.51 33.71
CA PHE A 75 10.82 -8.75 33.00
C PHE A 75 11.00 -8.57 31.49
N GLU A 76 11.75 -7.55 31.07
CA GLU A 76 11.98 -7.25 29.66
C GLU A 76 12.74 -8.37 28.92
N GLU A 77 13.43 -9.27 29.63
CA GLU A 77 14.00 -10.51 29.05
C GLU A 77 12.93 -11.46 28.49
N PHE A 78 11.71 -11.42 29.02
CA PHE A 78 10.55 -12.23 28.59
C PHE A 78 9.55 -11.41 27.74
N GLY A 79 9.97 -10.22 27.29
CA GLY A 79 9.18 -9.32 26.44
C GLY A 79 8.86 -7.98 27.09
N GLY A 80 8.45 -7.00 26.28
CA GLY A 80 8.11 -5.67 26.78
C GLY A 80 6.91 -5.69 27.74
N VAL A 81 7.04 -4.99 28.87
CA VAL A 81 5.94 -4.84 29.83
C VAL A 81 5.08 -3.63 29.45
N ALA A 82 3.86 -3.88 29.00
CA ALA A 82 2.90 -2.82 28.68
C ALA A 82 2.25 -2.27 29.96
N PHE A 83 2.02 -0.96 29.98
CA PHE A 83 1.30 -0.28 31.07
C PHE A 83 0.10 0.48 30.50
N GLU A 84 -1.05 0.32 31.14
CA GLU A 84 -2.31 0.96 30.77
C GLU A 84 -2.82 1.87 31.90
N MET A 85 -3.46 2.98 31.54
CA MET A 85 -4.17 3.84 32.49
C MET A 85 -5.65 3.47 32.51
N GLN A 86 -6.08 2.78 33.56
CA GLN A 86 -7.46 2.31 33.69
C GLN A 86 -8.27 3.27 34.58
N PRO A 87 -9.45 3.76 34.13
CA PRO A 87 -10.33 4.55 34.96
C PRO A 87 -10.91 3.71 36.11
N PHE A 88 -11.14 4.33 37.26
CA PHE A 88 -11.86 3.73 38.37
C PHE A 88 -12.64 4.80 39.15
N ASP A 89 -13.76 4.38 39.72
CA ASP A 89 -14.64 5.27 40.46
C ASP A 89 -14.09 5.55 41.86
N THR A 90 -14.18 6.80 42.28
CA THR A 90 -13.97 7.23 43.66
C THR A 90 -15.14 8.10 44.09
N ALA A 91 -15.35 8.28 45.40
CA ALA A 91 -16.39 9.17 45.92
C ALA A 91 -16.28 10.62 45.39
N GLY A 92 -15.11 11.03 44.90
CA GLY A 92 -14.85 12.33 44.28
C GLY A 92 -14.86 12.34 42.74
N GLY A 93 -15.26 11.26 42.07
CA GLY A 93 -15.30 11.14 40.60
C GLY A 93 -14.38 10.06 40.03
N VAL A 94 -14.30 9.99 38.69
CA VAL A 94 -13.46 9.02 37.98
C VAL A 94 -11.99 9.42 38.09
N GLN A 95 -11.17 8.53 38.67
CA GLN A 95 -9.72 8.65 38.71
C GLN A 95 -9.08 7.62 37.78
N HIS A 96 -7.80 7.77 37.47
CA HIS A 96 -7.07 6.80 36.64
C HIS A 96 -5.94 6.16 37.44
N ARG A 97 -5.75 4.85 37.26
CA ARG A 97 -4.64 4.09 37.84
C ARG A 97 -3.83 3.38 36.77
N ARG A 98 -2.52 3.35 36.95
CA ARG A 98 -1.59 2.61 36.10
C ARG A 98 -1.69 1.12 36.41
N VAL A 99 -1.86 0.27 35.41
CA VAL A 99 -1.92 -1.20 35.52
C VAL A 99 -0.93 -1.80 34.54
N ALA A 100 -0.18 -2.83 34.96
CA ALA A 100 0.74 -3.54 34.08
C ALA A 100 0.03 -4.75 33.46
N ILE A 101 0.25 -4.98 32.17
CA ILE A 101 -0.20 -6.16 31.45
C ILE A 101 0.95 -7.16 31.39
N LEU A 102 0.69 -8.38 31.86
CA LEU A 102 1.70 -9.39 32.11
C LEU A 102 1.37 -10.65 31.29
N ASN A 103 2.31 -11.14 30.50
CA ASN A 103 2.20 -12.47 29.88
C ASN A 103 2.43 -13.57 30.95
N GLU A 104 2.37 -14.85 30.55
CA GLU A 104 2.56 -15.98 31.46
C GLU A 104 3.90 -15.95 32.20
N GLU A 105 4.98 -15.60 31.49
CA GLU A 105 6.35 -15.57 32.01
C GLU A 105 6.55 -14.42 33.00
N HIS A 106 6.09 -13.21 32.65
CA HIS A 106 6.06 -12.05 33.54
C HIS A 106 5.31 -12.36 34.84
N ALA A 107 4.12 -12.95 34.76
CA ALA A 107 3.32 -13.26 35.95
C ALA A 107 3.98 -14.35 36.81
N THR A 108 4.63 -15.33 36.17
CA THR A 108 5.39 -16.38 36.86
C THR A 108 6.59 -15.79 37.60
N LEU A 109 7.39 -14.95 36.92
CA LEU A 109 8.54 -14.26 37.50
C LEU A 109 8.11 -13.35 38.67
N LEU A 110 7.07 -12.55 38.49
CA LEU A 110 6.53 -11.71 39.55
C LEU A 110 6.23 -12.50 40.83
N LEU A 111 5.69 -13.71 40.69
CA LEU A 111 5.34 -14.58 41.82
C LEU A 111 6.56 -15.26 42.47
N THR A 112 7.73 -15.28 41.83
CA THR A 112 8.98 -15.74 42.46
C THR A 112 9.53 -14.69 43.43
N TYR A 113 9.34 -13.41 43.13
CA TYR A 113 9.72 -12.28 43.98
C TYR A 113 8.81 -12.08 45.19
N MET A 114 7.62 -12.68 45.20
CA MET A 114 6.69 -12.60 46.32
C MET A 114 7.01 -13.61 47.43
N ARG A 115 6.85 -13.18 48.70
CA ARG A 115 7.00 -14.05 49.87
C ARG A 115 6.04 -15.24 49.79
N ASN A 116 6.57 -16.44 49.97
CA ASN A 116 5.78 -17.67 49.94
C ASN A 116 4.87 -17.77 51.19
N ASN A 117 3.56 -17.70 50.99
CA ASN A 117 2.54 -17.94 52.00
C ASN A 117 1.38 -18.74 51.37
N GLU A 118 0.45 -19.27 52.17
CA GLU A 118 -0.63 -20.12 51.65
C GLU A 118 -1.51 -19.42 50.59
N ILE A 119 -1.73 -18.11 50.71
CA ILE A 119 -2.50 -17.31 49.74
C ILE A 119 -1.76 -17.27 48.39
N VAL A 120 -0.45 -16.98 48.42
CA VAL A 120 0.40 -16.92 47.20
C VAL A 120 0.53 -18.31 46.57
N LYS A 121 0.65 -19.38 47.36
CA LYS A 121 0.67 -20.76 46.86
C LYS A 121 -0.64 -21.12 46.16
N ASP A 122 -1.78 -20.74 46.75
CA ASP A 122 -3.08 -20.96 46.14
C ASP A 122 -3.23 -20.18 44.81
N PHE A 123 -2.85 -18.91 44.82
CA PHE A 123 -2.86 -18.08 43.61
C PHE A 123 -1.97 -18.65 42.51
N LYS A 124 -0.74 -19.09 42.82
CA LYS A 124 0.16 -19.78 41.87
C LYS A 124 -0.52 -20.96 41.19
N LYS A 125 -1.17 -21.84 41.95
CA LYS A 125 -1.89 -23.00 41.41
C LYS A 125 -3.03 -22.59 40.47
N ARG A 126 -3.82 -21.57 40.84
CA ARG A 126 -4.91 -21.06 40.00
C ARG A 126 -4.40 -20.40 38.72
N LEU A 127 -3.33 -19.61 38.82
CA LEU A 127 -2.71 -18.95 37.67
C LEU A 127 -2.19 -19.96 36.65
N VAL A 128 -1.44 -20.99 37.10
CA VAL A 128 -0.92 -22.06 36.25
C VAL A 128 -2.06 -22.81 35.55
N ARG A 129 -3.15 -23.12 36.26
CA ARG A 129 -4.32 -23.77 35.64
C ARG A 129 -4.95 -22.88 34.58
N ALA A 130 -5.16 -21.60 34.86
CA ALA A 130 -5.79 -20.67 33.94
C ALA A 130 -4.98 -20.47 32.64
N PHE A 131 -3.66 -20.29 32.73
CA PHE A 131 -2.80 -20.22 31.54
C PHE A 131 -2.76 -21.55 30.78
N SER A 132 -2.66 -22.68 31.49
CA SER A 132 -2.66 -24.00 30.86
C SER A 132 -3.97 -24.31 30.13
N GLU A 133 -5.11 -23.94 30.70
CA GLU A 133 -6.43 -24.09 30.08
C GLU A 133 -6.51 -23.26 28.80
N LEU A 134 -6.20 -21.96 28.85
CA LEU A 134 -6.20 -21.10 27.66
C LEU A 134 -5.23 -21.60 26.58
N ARG A 135 -4.05 -22.08 26.97
CA ARG A 135 -3.09 -22.68 26.04
C ARG A 135 -3.64 -23.95 25.40
N ARG A 136 -4.37 -24.79 26.14
CA ARG A 136 -4.99 -26.00 25.59
C ARG A 136 -6.10 -25.63 24.60
N THR A 137 -6.97 -24.69 24.95
CA THR A 137 -8.05 -24.25 24.06
C THR A 137 -7.50 -23.59 22.80
N ALA A 138 -6.42 -22.80 22.91
CA ALA A 138 -5.75 -22.20 21.75
C ALA A 138 -5.06 -23.24 20.85
N ASN A 139 -4.55 -24.34 21.43
CA ASN A 139 -3.88 -25.42 20.69
C ASN A 139 -4.80 -26.59 20.34
N GLU A 140 -6.09 -26.52 20.67
CA GLU A 140 -7.08 -27.48 20.21
C GLU A 140 -7.28 -27.29 18.70
N VAL A 141 -6.41 -27.95 17.94
CA VAL A 141 -6.59 -28.15 16.51
C VAL A 141 -7.82 -29.04 16.36
N GLN A 142 -8.98 -28.43 16.17
CA GLN A 142 -10.15 -29.17 15.73
C GLN A 142 -9.81 -29.77 14.36
N PRO A 143 -9.84 -31.11 14.21
CA PRO A 143 -9.58 -31.73 12.92
C PRO A 143 -10.63 -31.21 11.94
N LEU A 144 -10.16 -30.73 10.78
CA LEU A 144 -11.05 -30.25 9.73
C LEU A 144 -12.01 -31.38 9.35
N THR A 145 -13.28 -31.03 9.17
CA THR A 145 -14.21 -31.95 8.53
C THR A 145 -13.74 -32.22 7.09
N PRO A 146 -14.10 -33.37 6.47
CA PRO A 146 -13.74 -33.66 5.09
C PRO A 146 -14.13 -32.55 4.09
N LEU A 147 -15.25 -31.88 4.35
CA LEU A 147 -15.76 -30.77 3.52
C LEU A 147 -14.90 -29.50 3.66
N GLU A 148 -14.49 -29.15 4.88
CA GLU A 148 -13.63 -27.98 5.10
C GLU A 148 -12.22 -28.20 4.53
N TYR A 149 -11.72 -29.43 4.62
CA TYR A 149 -10.46 -29.80 4.00
C TYR A 149 -10.52 -29.63 2.47
N ALA A 150 -11.58 -30.14 1.84
CA ALA A 150 -11.79 -30.00 0.39
C ALA A 150 -11.85 -28.53 -0.04
N ARG A 151 -12.57 -27.68 0.70
CA ARG A 151 -12.65 -26.23 0.41
C ARG A 151 -11.29 -25.55 0.47
N ARG A 152 -10.47 -25.84 1.49
CA ARG A 152 -9.14 -25.25 1.61
C ARG A 152 -8.20 -25.66 0.48
N LEU A 153 -8.33 -26.89 -0.02
CA LEU A 153 -7.56 -27.33 -1.20
C LEU A 153 -7.97 -26.56 -2.45
N VAL A 154 -9.28 -26.37 -2.68
CA VAL A 154 -9.77 -25.56 -3.80
C VAL A 154 -9.27 -24.12 -3.70
N ASP A 155 -9.41 -23.47 -2.54
CA ASP A 155 -8.91 -22.12 -2.31
C ASP A 155 -7.39 -22.00 -2.54
N ALA A 156 -6.63 -23.04 -2.19
CA ALA A 156 -5.18 -23.07 -2.41
C ALA A 156 -4.86 -23.17 -3.90
N GLU A 157 -5.57 -24.03 -4.64
CA GLU A 157 -5.38 -24.20 -6.08
C GLU A 157 -5.75 -22.91 -6.84
N GLU A 158 -6.88 -22.28 -6.50
CA GLU A 158 -7.30 -21.01 -7.10
C GLU A 158 -6.25 -19.90 -6.91
N ARG A 159 -5.55 -19.88 -5.76
CA ARG A 159 -4.46 -18.93 -5.52
C ARG A 159 -3.25 -19.22 -6.39
N VAL A 160 -2.94 -20.49 -6.61
CA VAL A 160 -1.85 -20.91 -7.52
C VAL A 160 -2.20 -20.50 -8.95
N GLU A 161 -3.41 -20.80 -9.43
CA GLU A 161 -3.88 -20.37 -10.76
C GLU A 161 -3.89 -18.85 -10.92
N ALA A 162 -4.33 -18.11 -9.91
CA ALA A 162 -4.29 -16.65 -9.96
C ALA A 162 -2.85 -16.10 -9.99
N ALA A 163 -1.90 -16.77 -9.31
CA ALA A 163 -0.50 -16.39 -9.32
C ALA A 163 0.16 -16.69 -10.68
N THR A 164 -0.11 -17.85 -11.28
CA THR A 164 0.39 -18.22 -12.61
C THR A 164 -0.16 -17.27 -13.68
N ALA A 165 -1.47 -16.98 -13.66
CA ALA A 165 -2.06 -16.02 -14.60
C ALA A 165 -1.44 -14.62 -14.50
N ARG A 166 -1.11 -14.15 -13.29
CA ARG A 166 -0.39 -12.88 -13.09
C ARG A 166 1.04 -12.93 -13.63
N ALA A 167 1.74 -14.05 -13.43
CA ALA A 167 3.08 -14.24 -13.98
C ALA A 167 3.06 -14.21 -15.51
N ASP A 168 2.12 -14.92 -16.14
CA ASP A 168 1.94 -14.92 -17.60
C ASP A 168 1.62 -13.51 -18.14
N GLN A 169 0.79 -12.75 -17.43
CA GLN A 169 0.49 -11.36 -17.78
C GLN A 169 1.72 -10.46 -17.65
N ALA A 170 2.52 -10.64 -16.60
CA ALA A 170 3.76 -9.88 -16.40
C ALA A 170 4.80 -10.21 -17.47
N GLU A 171 4.93 -11.48 -17.86
CA GLU A 171 5.82 -11.92 -18.93
C GLU A 171 5.40 -11.31 -20.28
N LYS A 172 4.11 -11.38 -20.63
CA LYS A 172 3.58 -10.72 -21.85
C LYS A 172 3.86 -9.21 -21.86
N ARG A 173 3.62 -8.53 -20.73
CA ARG A 173 3.93 -7.09 -20.59
C ARG A 173 5.41 -6.82 -20.79
N PHE A 174 6.27 -7.64 -20.20
CA PHE A 174 7.72 -7.53 -20.33
C PHE A 174 8.17 -7.79 -21.77
N GLU A 175 7.65 -8.81 -22.45
CA GLU A 175 7.94 -9.08 -23.87
C GLU A 175 7.56 -7.90 -24.76
N ILE A 176 6.37 -7.32 -24.54
CA ILE A 176 5.92 -6.11 -25.24
C ILE A 176 6.91 -4.98 -24.97
N GLU A 177 7.26 -4.71 -23.71
CA GLU A 177 8.22 -3.67 -23.34
C GLU A 177 9.60 -3.89 -23.99
N GLN A 178 10.12 -5.13 -23.97
CA GLN A 178 11.38 -5.50 -24.60
C GLN A 178 11.32 -5.35 -26.12
N ARG A 179 10.18 -5.69 -26.75
CA ARG A 179 9.96 -5.47 -28.19
C ARG A 179 9.97 -3.99 -28.54
N HIS A 180 9.33 -3.15 -27.73
CA HIS A 180 9.38 -1.70 -27.89
C HIS A 180 10.80 -1.15 -27.68
N ARG A 181 11.52 -1.64 -26.65
CA ARG A 181 12.92 -1.26 -26.39
C ARG A 181 13.84 -1.63 -27.54
N ARG A 182 13.75 -2.87 -28.06
CA ARG A 182 14.50 -3.33 -29.22
C ARG A 182 14.14 -2.56 -30.50
N ALA A 183 12.89 -2.12 -30.66
CA ALA A 183 12.50 -1.26 -31.78
C ALA A 183 13.08 0.17 -31.67
N ILE A 184 13.32 0.66 -30.44
CA ILE A 184 13.98 1.96 -30.17
C ILE A 184 15.50 1.86 -30.39
N GLU A 185 16.12 0.77 -29.95
CA GLU A 185 17.55 0.52 -30.09
C GLU A 185 17.93 0.05 -31.51
N GLY A 186 16.99 -0.55 -32.24
CA GLY A 186 17.12 -1.08 -33.60
C GLY A 186 16.67 -0.12 -34.72
N GLY A 187 17.32 1.04 -34.85
CA GLY A 187 17.73 1.54 -36.17
C GLY A 187 16.89 2.57 -36.94
N ASP A 188 15.56 2.65 -36.81
CA ASP A 188 14.75 3.39 -37.82
C ASP A 188 14.02 4.67 -37.35
N GLY A 189 14.11 5.05 -36.07
CA GLY A 189 13.50 6.29 -35.59
C GLY A 189 11.97 6.33 -35.63
N ILE A 190 11.38 7.25 -34.88
CA ILE A 190 9.92 7.41 -34.81
C ILE A 190 9.42 8.48 -35.77
N LEU A 191 8.21 8.31 -36.30
CA LEU A 191 7.58 9.34 -37.14
C LEU A 191 7.35 10.62 -36.31
N LEU A 192 7.46 11.79 -36.94
CA LEU A 192 7.17 13.06 -36.26
C LEU A 192 5.75 13.14 -35.68
N THR A 193 4.79 12.48 -36.33
CA THR A 193 3.41 12.36 -35.84
C THR A 193 3.36 11.55 -34.53
N ASP A 194 4.11 10.45 -34.43
CA ASP A 194 4.14 9.61 -33.24
C ASP A 194 4.97 10.25 -32.12
N PHE A 195 6.04 10.95 -32.47
CA PHE A 195 6.80 11.79 -31.56
C PHE A 195 5.91 12.88 -30.92
N GLY A 196 5.10 13.57 -31.73
CA GLY A 196 4.14 14.57 -31.24
C GLY A 196 3.13 13.95 -30.27
N LYS A 197 2.56 12.79 -30.60
CA LYS A 197 1.66 12.06 -29.68
C LYS A 197 2.35 11.63 -28.39
N LYS A 198 3.60 11.20 -28.47
CA LYS A 198 4.35 10.69 -27.31
C LYS A 198 4.65 11.80 -26.28
N TYR A 199 5.08 12.97 -26.75
CA TYR A 199 5.59 14.03 -25.87
C TYR A 199 4.69 15.25 -25.74
N PHE A 200 3.81 15.49 -26.71
CA PHE A 200 2.99 16.70 -26.85
C PHE A 200 1.54 16.35 -27.21
N SER A 201 0.97 15.29 -26.62
CA SER A 201 -0.41 14.84 -26.90
C SER A 201 -1.48 15.88 -26.59
N GLU A 202 -1.22 16.80 -25.66
CA GLU A 202 -2.11 17.92 -25.37
C GLU A 202 -2.13 18.96 -26.50
N VAL A 203 -1.11 18.98 -27.36
CA VAL A 203 -1.03 19.85 -28.53
C VAL A 203 -1.74 19.19 -29.70
N ARG A 204 -2.66 19.92 -30.34
CA ARG A 204 -3.32 19.43 -31.56
C ARG A 204 -2.27 19.14 -32.63
N HIS A 205 -2.47 18.06 -33.39
CA HIS A 205 -1.56 17.65 -34.46
C HIS A 205 -1.25 18.80 -35.45
N THR A 206 -2.24 19.61 -35.80
CA THR A 206 -2.05 20.79 -36.67
C THR A 206 -1.07 21.78 -36.06
N ASP A 207 -1.29 22.14 -34.79
CA ASP A 207 -0.56 23.19 -34.09
C ASP A 207 0.88 22.76 -33.82
N PHE A 208 1.09 21.46 -33.55
CA PHE A 208 2.43 20.86 -33.46
C PHE A 208 3.22 21.03 -34.76
N PHE A 209 2.61 20.71 -35.92
CA PHE A 209 3.29 20.89 -37.20
C PHE A 209 3.47 22.37 -37.58
N GLU A 210 2.50 23.24 -37.26
CA GLU A 210 2.66 24.69 -37.43
C GLU A 210 3.85 25.23 -36.65
N HIS A 211 4.05 24.78 -35.42
CA HIS A 211 5.23 25.14 -34.63
C HIS A 211 6.53 24.71 -35.33
N LEU A 212 6.58 23.49 -35.85
CA LEU A 212 7.75 22.98 -36.58
C LEU A 212 8.05 23.77 -37.86
N TYR A 213 7.02 24.26 -38.57
CA TYR A 213 7.21 25.12 -39.74
C TYR A 213 7.64 26.53 -39.34
N ALA A 214 6.92 27.16 -38.41
CA ALA A 214 7.15 28.52 -37.96
C ALA A 214 8.55 28.71 -37.36
N LYS A 215 9.03 27.73 -36.57
CA LYS A 215 10.37 27.73 -35.97
C LYS A 215 11.46 27.15 -36.88
N ARG A 216 11.12 26.92 -38.16
CA ARG A 216 11.99 26.42 -39.21
C ARG A 216 12.67 25.10 -38.85
N TRP A 217 12.00 24.17 -38.19
CA TRP A 217 12.45 22.78 -38.02
C TRP A 217 12.24 21.97 -39.30
N LEU A 218 11.10 22.20 -39.96
CA LEU A 218 10.73 21.58 -41.24
C LEU A 218 10.52 22.63 -42.34
N ILE A 219 10.70 22.22 -43.59
CA ILE A 219 10.43 23.04 -44.76
C ILE A 219 8.91 23.11 -44.99
N ASP A 220 8.38 24.34 -45.03
CA ASP A 220 7.01 24.60 -45.45
C ASP A 220 6.97 24.99 -46.93
N GLN A 221 6.30 24.17 -47.72
CA GLN A 221 6.04 24.38 -49.14
C GLN A 221 4.59 23.97 -49.45
N ARG A 222 3.68 24.20 -48.50
CA ARG A 222 2.27 23.88 -48.69
C ARG A 222 1.70 24.67 -49.87
N GLY A 223 1.02 23.97 -50.77
CA GLY A 223 0.39 24.56 -51.95
C GLY A 223 1.31 25.27 -52.95
N SER A 224 2.63 25.02 -52.92
CA SER A 224 3.58 25.74 -53.76
C SER A 224 3.67 25.24 -55.21
N ARG A 225 2.97 24.15 -55.57
CA ARG A 225 2.99 23.57 -56.92
C ARG A 225 1.60 23.58 -57.52
N VAL A 226 1.47 24.18 -58.70
CA VAL A 226 0.27 24.09 -59.53
C VAL A 226 0.59 23.16 -60.70
N LEU A 227 -0.22 22.12 -60.88
CA LEU A 227 -0.09 21.17 -61.98
C LEU A 227 -0.83 21.69 -63.21
N ASP A 228 -0.51 21.15 -64.39
CA ASP A 228 -1.14 21.52 -65.66
C ASP A 228 -2.66 21.30 -65.67
N ASN A 229 -3.16 20.42 -64.80
CA ASN A 229 -4.59 20.16 -64.61
C ASN A 229 -5.28 21.12 -63.61
N GLY A 230 -4.58 22.12 -63.09
CA GLY A 230 -5.07 23.07 -62.10
C GLY A 230 -4.99 22.59 -60.64
N ASP A 231 -4.56 21.34 -60.39
CA ASP A 231 -4.42 20.83 -59.02
C ASP A 231 -3.29 21.53 -58.28
N ILE A 232 -3.57 21.96 -57.05
CA ILE A 232 -2.58 22.51 -56.13
C ILE A 232 -2.00 21.37 -55.28
N ARG A 233 -0.67 21.23 -55.28
CA ARG A 233 0.06 20.27 -54.44
C ARG A 233 1.17 20.96 -53.66
N ASN A 234 1.60 20.27 -52.61
CA ASN A 234 2.76 20.68 -51.84
C ASN A 234 4.05 20.52 -52.65
N GLY A 235 5.02 21.39 -52.38
CA GLY A 235 6.37 21.33 -52.93
C GLY A 235 7.08 20.02 -52.64
N HIS A 236 8.09 19.71 -53.46
CA HIS A 236 8.84 18.45 -53.36
C HIS A 236 9.60 18.31 -52.04
N ASP A 237 9.94 19.41 -51.39
CA ASP A 237 10.70 19.42 -50.15
C ASP A 237 9.83 19.69 -48.92
N HIS A 238 8.51 19.74 -49.08
CA HIS A 238 7.61 19.90 -47.95
C HIS A 238 7.84 18.81 -46.89
N ARG A 239 7.94 19.22 -45.63
CA ARG A 239 8.23 18.38 -44.45
C ARG A 239 9.66 17.88 -44.32
N LYS A 240 10.56 18.16 -45.28
CA LYS A 240 11.97 17.82 -45.10
C LYS A 240 12.60 18.65 -43.98
N PRO A 241 13.56 18.10 -43.23
CA PRO A 241 14.23 18.84 -42.17
C PRO A 241 15.07 19.99 -42.76
N THR A 242 14.94 21.17 -42.17
CA THR A 242 15.83 22.31 -42.47
C THR A 242 17.21 22.08 -41.85
N TYR A 243 18.13 23.04 -42.01
CA TYR A 243 19.41 23.04 -41.28
C TYR A 243 19.24 22.83 -39.76
N LYS A 244 18.23 23.46 -39.16
CA LYS A 244 17.92 23.33 -37.72
C LYS A 244 17.35 21.96 -37.37
N GLY A 245 16.54 21.36 -38.24
CA GLY A 245 15.93 20.05 -38.02
C GLY A 245 16.87 18.86 -38.27
N ARG A 246 17.83 18.97 -39.19
CA ARG A 246 18.71 17.86 -39.64
C ARG A 246 19.48 17.11 -38.54
N PRO A 247 19.93 17.74 -37.43
CA PRO A 247 20.57 17.01 -36.34
C PRO A 247 19.64 16.01 -35.64
N PHE A 248 18.33 16.28 -35.63
CA PHE A 248 17.34 15.51 -34.89
C PHE A 248 16.43 14.67 -35.79
N ILE A 249 16.18 15.14 -37.01
CA ILE A 249 15.23 14.58 -37.96
C ILE A 249 15.99 14.19 -39.23
N TYR A 250 15.72 12.99 -39.75
CA TYR A 250 16.30 12.52 -41.00
C TYR A 250 15.23 12.02 -41.97
N GLU A 251 15.58 12.05 -43.25
CA GLU A 251 14.76 11.50 -44.33
C GLU A 251 14.98 9.99 -44.41
N HIS A 252 14.02 9.23 -43.89
CA HIS A 252 14.04 7.77 -43.95
C HIS A 252 13.45 7.31 -45.28
N ASP A 253 14.14 6.40 -45.97
CA ASP A 253 13.66 5.84 -47.24
C ASP A 253 12.53 4.84 -47.01
N THR A 254 11.35 5.14 -47.55
CA THR A 254 10.17 4.28 -47.45
C THR A 254 10.02 3.37 -48.67
N GLY A 255 11.01 3.35 -49.57
CA GLY A 255 11.05 2.49 -50.74
C GLY A 255 10.58 3.16 -52.04
N LEU A 256 10.42 2.34 -53.08
CA LEU A 256 10.12 2.79 -54.44
C LEU A 256 8.61 2.81 -54.69
N HIS A 257 8.06 3.98 -55.02
CA HIS A 257 6.66 4.14 -55.42
C HIS A 257 6.55 4.85 -56.77
N GLY A 258 5.99 4.16 -57.77
CA GLY A 258 5.85 4.69 -59.14
C GLY A 258 7.19 5.07 -59.78
N GLY A 259 8.22 4.24 -59.58
CA GLY A 259 9.56 4.45 -60.13
C GLY A 259 10.41 5.53 -59.43
N LYS A 260 9.94 6.09 -58.32
CA LYS A 260 10.67 7.11 -57.55
C LYS A 260 10.74 6.73 -56.07
N ARG A 261 11.91 6.90 -55.44
CA ARG A 261 12.06 6.72 -53.99
C ARG A 261 11.20 7.73 -53.24
N ARG A 262 10.65 7.31 -52.11
CA ARG A 262 9.88 8.17 -51.22
C ARG A 262 10.62 8.23 -49.90
N PHE A 263 10.65 9.43 -49.33
CA PHE A 263 11.29 9.66 -48.05
C PHE A 263 10.26 10.21 -47.09
N GLN A 264 10.29 9.71 -45.85
CA GLN A 264 9.45 10.19 -44.77
C GLN A 264 10.34 10.69 -43.62
N PRO A 265 10.12 11.93 -43.15
CA PRO A 265 10.86 12.49 -42.03
C PRO A 265 10.62 11.71 -40.72
N ARG A 266 11.71 11.29 -40.06
CA ARG A 266 11.71 10.58 -38.78
C ARG A 266 12.64 11.23 -37.77
N VAL A 267 12.30 11.15 -36.50
CA VAL A 267 13.15 11.58 -35.38
C VAL A 267 14.18 10.49 -35.12
N ARG A 268 15.46 10.88 -35.06
CA ARG A 268 16.58 9.99 -34.75
C ARG A 268 16.44 9.49 -33.31
N PRO A 269 16.51 8.17 -33.04
CA PRO A 269 16.35 7.63 -31.69
C PRO A 269 17.29 8.27 -30.68
N GLN A 270 18.57 8.48 -31.06
CA GLN A 270 19.60 9.00 -30.17
C GLN A 270 19.42 10.49 -29.81
N ARG A 271 18.56 11.21 -30.54
CA ARG A 271 18.34 12.66 -30.40
C ARG A 271 16.90 13.00 -30.04
N GLU A 272 16.09 12.01 -29.72
CA GLU A 272 14.66 12.15 -29.44
C GLU A 272 14.41 13.02 -28.20
N ILE A 273 15.13 12.77 -27.11
CA ILE A 273 15.02 13.54 -25.87
C ILE A 273 15.50 14.98 -26.06
N GLU A 274 16.61 15.18 -26.77
CA GLU A 274 17.12 16.52 -27.06
C GLU A 274 16.15 17.33 -27.92
N LEU A 275 15.49 16.69 -28.90
CA LEU A 275 14.45 17.35 -29.71
C LEU A 275 13.24 17.73 -28.84
N ARG A 276 12.81 16.86 -27.92
CA ARG A 276 11.72 17.16 -26.99
C ARG A 276 12.06 18.40 -26.17
N ASP A 277 13.24 18.44 -25.57
CA ASP A 277 13.65 19.53 -24.69
C ASP A 277 13.81 20.85 -25.46
N ALA A 278 14.32 20.80 -26.69
CA ALA A 278 14.39 21.96 -27.57
C ALA A 278 13.00 22.52 -27.92
N LEU A 279 12.05 21.65 -28.22
CA LEU A 279 10.67 22.06 -28.52
C LEU A 279 9.92 22.56 -27.29
N ALA A 280 10.17 21.96 -26.12
CA ALA A 280 9.66 22.43 -24.84
C ALA A 280 10.17 23.84 -24.49
N ALA A 281 11.48 24.08 -24.70
CA ALA A 281 12.10 25.39 -24.50
C ALA A 281 11.53 26.47 -25.43
N GLU A 282 10.95 26.09 -26.56
CA GLU A 282 10.28 27.00 -27.50
C GLU A 282 8.81 27.27 -27.15
N GLY A 283 8.30 26.68 -26.06
CA GLY A 283 6.97 26.95 -25.52
C GLY A 283 5.91 25.90 -25.82
N LEU A 284 6.27 24.73 -26.37
CA LEU A 284 5.33 23.62 -26.52
C LEU A 284 5.09 22.92 -25.16
N PRO A 285 3.83 22.77 -24.70
CA PRO A 285 3.53 22.15 -23.42
C PRO A 285 3.85 20.65 -23.49
N VAL A 286 4.84 20.22 -22.72
CA VAL A 286 5.22 18.81 -22.59
C VAL A 286 4.17 18.11 -21.74
N ASN A 287 3.78 16.92 -22.17
CA ASN A 287 2.87 16.07 -21.41
C ASN A 287 3.42 15.78 -20.00
N THR A 288 2.62 16.07 -18.99
CA THR A 288 2.91 15.83 -17.56
C THR A 288 3.09 14.35 -17.19
N HIS A 289 2.65 13.43 -18.05
CA HIS A 289 2.71 11.98 -17.84
C HIS A 289 3.69 11.27 -18.82
N SER A 290 4.55 12.03 -19.53
CA SER A 290 5.44 11.49 -20.58
C SER A 290 6.64 10.69 -20.06
N THR A 291 6.88 10.65 -18.75
CA THR A 291 7.84 9.73 -18.15
C THR A 291 7.22 8.34 -18.05
N GLY A 292 7.19 7.62 -19.18
CA GLY A 292 7.01 6.16 -19.18
C GLY A 292 5.74 5.60 -19.84
N LEU A 293 5.00 6.35 -20.65
CA LEU A 293 3.88 5.77 -21.41
C LEU A 293 4.38 5.02 -22.66
N VAL A 294 4.47 3.69 -22.53
CA VAL A 294 4.46 2.76 -23.67
C VAL A 294 3.14 2.97 -24.42
N LEU A 295 3.21 3.37 -25.70
CA LEU A 295 2.05 3.46 -26.57
C LEU A 295 1.61 2.03 -26.92
N ILE A 296 0.73 1.44 -26.10
CA ILE A 296 0.01 0.22 -26.42
C ILE A 296 -1.12 0.60 -27.40
N SER A 297 -1.23 -0.08 -28.54
CA SER A 297 -2.35 0.12 -29.48
C SER A 297 -3.68 -0.37 -28.87
N ASN A 298 -4.82 0.19 -29.29
CA ASN A 298 -6.14 -0.24 -28.78
C ASN A 298 -6.42 -1.73 -28.98
N ASP A 299 -5.80 -2.36 -29.99
CA ASP A 299 -5.92 -3.79 -30.24
C ASP A 299 -5.09 -4.64 -29.25
N GLU A 300 -3.96 -4.11 -28.78
CA GLU A 300 -3.12 -4.74 -27.76
C GLU A 300 -3.71 -4.58 -26.35
N ILE A 301 -4.47 -3.51 -26.09
CA ILE A 301 -5.24 -3.32 -24.85
C ILE A 301 -6.37 -4.36 -24.75
N LYS A 302 -7.06 -4.66 -25.86
CA LYS A 302 -8.12 -5.69 -25.89
C LYS A 302 -7.59 -7.11 -25.61
N GLY A 303 -6.35 -7.41 -25.98
CA GLY A 303 -5.72 -8.71 -25.71
C GLY A 303 -5.25 -8.90 -24.26
N LEU A 304 -5.17 -7.81 -23.48
CA LEU A 304 -4.70 -7.82 -22.09
C LEU A 304 -5.82 -7.84 -21.05
N GLY A 305 -7.08 -7.98 -21.49
CA GLY A 305 -8.23 -8.11 -20.60
C GLY A 305 -8.45 -6.86 -19.75
N ALA A 306 -8.95 -5.80 -20.37
CA ALA A 306 -9.70 -4.75 -19.68
C ALA A 306 -11.20 -5.03 -19.79
#